data_AF-W5W3B1-F1
#
_entry.id   AF-W5W3B1-F1
#
_cell.length_a   1.000
_cell.length_b   1.000
_cell.length_c   1.000
_cell.angle_alpha   90.00
_cell.angle_beta   90.00
_cell.angle_gamma   90.00
#
_symmetry.space_group_name_H-M   'P 1'
#
loop_
_entity.id
_entity.type
_entity.pdbx_description
1 polymer ?
#
loop_
_entity_poly.entity_id
_entity_poly.type
_entity_poly.pdbx_seq_one_letter_code
_entity_poly.pdbx_strand_id
1 'polypeptide(L)'
;MVHHAPVGDKQSTVDVALVRTRDVRHLREWGPPQGERLPSSHGSDGDPRYPSPRALRNVLAFTVDFLLHVLLAFGVTAAFLHSPRLSGLWAVGAIGGFLLCSIGHRIFVQRLTGASLGKALTGLRFVREDTGGRPTVWQLTRNWLVGVFVVAATVLSGF
;
A
#
# COMPACT_ATOMS: atom_id res chain seq x y z
N MET A 1 -55.82 5.08 -20.98
CA MET A 1 -55.46 3.83 -20.28
C MET A 1 -54.02 3.51 -20.70
N VAL A 2 -53.04 3.91 -19.88
CA VAL A 2 -51.61 3.75 -20.19
C VAL A 2 -51.17 2.41 -19.63
N HIS A 3 -50.82 1.49 -20.52
CA HIS A 3 -50.39 0.14 -20.21
C HIS A 3 -48.94 0.20 -19.69
N HIS A 4 -48.75 0.17 -18.36
CA HIS A 4 -47.43 -0.01 -17.77
C HIS A 4 -46.93 -1.43 -18.07
N ALA A 5 -45.88 -1.54 -18.88
CA ALA A 5 -45.14 -2.78 -19.03
C ALA A 5 -44.33 -3.04 -17.74
N PRO A 6 -44.31 -4.28 -17.22
CA PRO A 6 -43.47 -4.63 -16.09
C PRO A 6 -42.00 -4.55 -16.52
N VAL A 7 -41.24 -3.66 -15.90
CA VAL A 7 -39.78 -3.61 -16.01
C VAL A 7 -39.25 -4.86 -15.32
N GLY A 8 -39.01 -5.89 -16.12
CA GLY A 8 -38.38 -7.13 -15.66
C GLY A 8 -36.99 -6.83 -15.14
N ASP A 9 -36.83 -6.92 -13.83
CA ASP A 9 -35.57 -6.80 -13.12
C ASP A 9 -34.72 -8.03 -13.48
N LYS A 10 -33.95 -7.94 -14.58
CA LYS A 10 -32.99 -8.96 -14.97
C LYS A 10 -31.85 -8.91 -13.96
N GLN A 11 -31.98 -9.70 -12.90
CA GLN A 11 -30.85 -10.12 -12.08
C GLN A 11 -29.86 -10.82 -13.01
N SER A 12 -28.89 -10.07 -13.51
CA SER A 12 -27.73 -10.64 -14.19
C SER A 12 -26.98 -11.46 -13.15
N THR A 13 -27.15 -12.77 -13.23
CA THR A 13 -26.28 -13.73 -12.56
C THR A 13 -24.87 -13.44 -13.08
N VAL A 14 -24.08 -12.74 -12.26
CA VAL A 14 -22.67 -12.48 -12.57
C VAL A 14 -21.99 -13.84 -12.58
N ASP A 15 -21.69 -14.35 -13.77
CA ASP A 15 -20.99 -15.62 -13.93
C ASP A 15 -19.53 -15.40 -13.54
N VAL A 16 -19.20 -15.73 -12.29
CA VAL A 16 -17.87 -15.50 -11.73
C VAL A 16 -16.96 -16.64 -12.18
N ALA A 17 -16.29 -16.46 -13.32
CA ALA A 17 -15.26 -17.38 -13.77
C ALA A 17 -13.99 -17.25 -12.88
N LEU A 18 -13.52 -18.36 -12.33
CA LEU A 18 -12.20 -18.44 -11.69
C LEU A 18 -11.10 -18.37 -12.76
N VAL A 19 -10.45 -17.22 -12.88
CA VAL A 19 -9.37 -16.98 -13.85
C VAL A 19 -8.01 -16.96 -13.15
N ARG A 20 -6.96 -17.51 -13.79
CA ARG A 20 -5.59 -17.47 -13.22
C ARG A 20 -5.02 -16.06 -13.36
N THR A 21 -4.22 -15.62 -12.39
CA THR A 21 -3.61 -14.28 -12.41
C THR A 21 -2.71 -14.04 -13.63
N ARG A 22 -2.03 -15.07 -14.13
CA ARG A 22 -1.23 -14.98 -15.36
C ARG A 22 -2.11 -14.58 -16.54
N ASP A 23 -3.34 -15.09 -16.59
CA ASP A 23 -4.30 -14.80 -17.64
C ASP A 23 -4.85 -13.39 -17.45
N VAL A 24 -5.25 -12.98 -16.22
CA VAL A 24 -5.69 -11.60 -15.95
C VAL A 24 -4.60 -10.57 -16.31
N ARG A 25 -3.34 -10.85 -15.95
CA ARG A 25 -2.20 -9.99 -16.30
C ARG A 25 -1.98 -9.95 -17.82
N HIS A 26 -2.01 -11.10 -18.48
CA HIS A 26 -1.91 -11.20 -19.93
C HIS A 26 -3.04 -10.42 -20.61
N LEU A 27 -4.29 -10.52 -20.13
CA LEU A 27 -5.42 -9.75 -20.67
C LEU A 27 -5.28 -8.24 -20.42
N ARG A 28 -4.60 -7.82 -19.35
CA ARG A 28 -4.28 -6.39 -19.13
C ARG A 28 -3.15 -5.89 -20.02
N GLU A 29 -2.16 -6.73 -20.29
CA GLU A 29 -1.00 -6.40 -21.12
C GLU A 29 -1.34 -6.43 -22.63
N TRP A 30 -2.13 -7.42 -23.06
CA TRP A 30 -2.42 -7.72 -24.47
C TRP A 30 -3.86 -7.43 -24.88
N GLY A 31 -4.72 -7.06 -23.93
CA GLY A 31 -6.13 -6.78 -24.13
C GLY A 31 -7.04 -7.98 -23.85
N PRO A 32 -8.30 -7.74 -23.42
CA PRO A 32 -9.31 -8.79 -23.29
C PRO A 32 -9.74 -9.35 -24.66
N PRO A 33 -10.34 -10.55 -24.72
CA PRO A 33 -10.98 -11.04 -25.93
C PRO A 33 -11.97 -10.03 -26.51
N GLN A 34 -12.16 -10.04 -27.82
CA GLN A 34 -13.07 -9.10 -28.50
C GLN A 34 -14.48 -9.16 -27.89
N GLY A 35 -15.00 -8.00 -27.48
CA GLY A 35 -16.32 -7.86 -26.87
C GLY A 35 -16.32 -7.86 -25.34
N GLU A 36 -15.22 -8.25 -24.69
CA GLU A 36 -15.11 -8.28 -23.23
C GLU A 36 -14.46 -7.01 -22.67
N ARG A 37 -14.94 -6.52 -21.52
CA ARG A 37 -14.29 -5.43 -20.77
C ARG A 37 -13.81 -5.95 -19.43
N LEU A 38 -12.51 -5.79 -19.17
CA LEU A 38 -11.98 -6.07 -17.83
C LEU A 38 -12.56 -5.06 -16.83
N PRO A 39 -12.93 -5.51 -15.61
CA PRO A 39 -13.32 -4.61 -14.55
C PRO A 39 -12.24 -3.54 -14.32
N SER A 40 -12.66 -2.28 -14.19
CA SER A 40 -11.73 -1.19 -13.87
C SER A 40 -11.09 -1.45 -12.51
N SER A 41 -9.79 -1.16 -12.40
CA SER A 41 -9.09 -1.29 -11.13
C SER A 41 -9.69 -0.31 -10.12
N HIS A 42 -10.14 -0.81 -8.98
CA HIS A 42 -10.64 0.05 -7.91
C HIS A 42 -9.55 1.02 -7.43
N GLY A 43 -9.88 2.31 -7.34
CA GLY A 43 -8.95 3.35 -6.91
C GLY A 43 -7.83 3.65 -7.91
N SER A 44 -8.04 3.40 -9.22
CA SER A 44 -7.15 3.91 -10.27
C SER A 44 -7.12 5.44 -10.30
N ASP A 45 -6.12 6.01 -10.98
CA ASP A 45 -6.10 7.45 -11.21
C ASP A 45 -7.35 7.88 -11.98
N GLY A 46 -7.99 8.96 -11.52
CA GLY A 46 -9.26 9.45 -12.06
C GLY A 46 -10.52 8.70 -11.62
N ASP A 47 -10.44 7.77 -10.66
CA ASP A 47 -11.64 7.12 -10.10
C ASP A 47 -12.54 8.15 -9.40
N PRO A 48 -13.76 8.43 -9.91
CA PRO A 48 -14.63 9.50 -9.40
C PRO A 48 -15.12 9.25 -7.97
N ARG A 49 -14.98 8.02 -7.45
CA ARG A 49 -15.28 7.68 -6.06
C ARG A 49 -14.30 8.32 -5.07
N TYR A 50 -13.11 8.74 -5.55
CA TYR A 50 -12.08 9.35 -4.72
C TYR A 50 -11.78 10.78 -5.19
N PRO A 51 -12.04 11.81 -4.37
CA PRO A 51 -11.86 13.20 -4.78
C PRO A 51 -10.39 13.58 -4.96
N SER A 52 -9.46 12.84 -4.36
CA SER A 52 -8.02 13.12 -4.42
C SER A 52 -7.24 12.09 -5.26
N PRO A 53 -6.24 12.53 -6.04
CA PRO A 53 -5.39 11.64 -6.82
C PRO A 53 -4.72 10.56 -5.96
N ARG A 54 -4.58 9.35 -6.50
CA ARG A 54 -3.96 8.23 -5.78
C ARG A 54 -2.50 8.53 -5.43
N ALA A 55 -1.77 9.18 -6.34
CA ALA A 55 -0.39 9.60 -6.12
C ALA A 55 -0.25 10.50 -4.88
N LEU A 56 -1.11 11.51 -4.75
CA LEU A 56 -1.11 12.41 -3.60
C LEU A 56 -1.37 11.65 -2.28
N ARG A 57 -2.39 10.78 -2.26
CA ARG A 57 -2.68 9.94 -1.09
C ARG A 57 -1.50 9.04 -0.72
N ASN A 58 -0.82 8.45 -1.71
CA ASN A 58 0.36 7.62 -1.49
C ASN A 58 1.53 8.42 -0.89
N VAL A 59 1.79 9.63 -1.40
CA VAL A 59 2.85 10.51 -0.88
C VAL A 59 2.54 10.89 0.56
N LEU A 60 1.31 11.35 0.85
CA LEU A 60 0.90 11.70 2.21
C LEU A 60 0.98 10.50 3.15
N ALA A 61 0.54 9.32 2.71
CA ALA A 61 0.67 8.09 3.49
C ALA A 61 2.12 7.77 3.81
N PHE A 62 3.01 7.91 2.83
CA PHE A 62 4.45 7.70 3.02
C PHE A 62 5.02 8.70 4.02
N THR A 63 4.70 9.98 3.88
CA THR A 63 5.18 11.05 4.78
C THR A 63 4.75 10.80 6.21
N VAL A 64 3.48 10.45 6.46
CA VAL A 64 2.99 10.14 7.80
C VAL A 64 3.75 8.96 8.42
N ASP A 65 3.87 7.86 7.67
CA ASP A 65 4.60 6.68 8.14
C ASP A 65 6.08 6.99 8.42
N PHE A 66 6.71 7.79 7.56
CA PHE A 66 8.11 8.19 7.70
C PHE A 66 8.33 9.05 8.94
N LEU A 67 7.49 10.07 9.16
CA LEU A 67 7.55 10.91 10.35
C LEU A 67 7.37 10.09 11.64
N LEU A 68 6.45 9.12 11.65
CA LEU A 68 6.28 8.21 12.78
C LEU A 68 7.59 7.45 13.09
N HIS A 69 8.28 6.96 12.06
CA HIS A 69 9.55 6.22 12.24
C HIS A 69 10.67 7.14 12.72
N VAL A 70 10.75 8.36 12.18
CA VAL A 70 11.71 9.39 12.61
C VAL A 70 11.47 9.78 14.08
N LEU A 71 10.21 10.00 14.48
CA LEU A 71 9.86 10.32 15.87
C LEU A 71 10.28 9.20 16.83
N LEU A 72 10.09 7.94 16.46
CA LEU A 72 10.59 6.82 17.28
C LEU A 72 12.11 6.83 17.37
N ALA A 73 12.82 7.08 16.27
CA ALA A 73 14.28 7.17 16.25
C ALA A 73 14.81 8.29 17.17
N PHE A 74 14.13 9.44 17.22
CA PHE A 74 14.42 10.51 18.17
C PHE A 74 14.19 10.08 19.62
N GLY A 75 13.08 9.37 19.90
CA GLY A 75 12.83 8.82 21.23
C GLY A 75 13.91 7.84 21.70
N VAL A 76 14.36 6.95 20.80
CA VAL A 76 15.46 6.02 21.08
C VAL A 76 16.77 6.76 21.31
N THR A 77 17.08 7.76 20.46
CA THR A 77 18.26 8.62 20.64
C THR A 77 18.25 9.29 22.02
N ALA A 78 17.13 9.90 22.40
CA ALA A 78 16.98 10.56 23.69
C ALA A 78 17.21 9.56 24.84
N ALA A 79 16.62 8.37 24.78
CA ALA A 79 16.81 7.33 25.79
C ALA A 79 18.27 6.88 25.90
N PHE A 80 18.98 6.73 24.78
CA PHE A 80 20.39 6.35 24.77
C PHE A 80 21.28 7.43 25.35
N LEU A 81 21.05 8.70 25.01
CA LEU A 81 21.82 9.83 25.54
C LEU A 81 21.64 10.01 27.06
N HIS A 82 20.47 9.64 27.61
CA HIS A 82 20.24 9.66 29.06
C HIS A 82 20.84 8.46 29.81
N SER A 83 21.40 7.47 29.09
CA SER A 83 22.04 6.30 29.68
C SER A 83 23.55 6.38 29.53
N PRO A 84 24.33 6.56 30.63
CA PRO A 84 25.79 6.64 30.56
C PRO A 84 26.46 5.42 29.91
N ARG A 85 25.79 4.26 29.95
CA ARG A 85 26.29 3.01 29.36
C ARG A 85 26.03 2.91 27.85
N LEU A 86 25.00 3.57 27.35
CA LEU A 86 24.53 3.45 25.96
C LEU A 86 24.73 4.73 25.15
N SER A 87 25.10 5.83 25.79
CA SER A 87 25.26 7.14 25.15
C SER A 87 26.19 7.07 23.95
N GLY A 88 27.31 6.36 24.03
CA GLY A 88 28.23 6.16 22.89
C GLY A 88 27.64 5.40 21.69
N LEU A 89 26.52 4.69 21.87
CA LEU A 89 25.84 3.92 20.83
C LEU A 89 24.58 4.62 20.29
N TRP A 90 24.36 5.90 20.62
CA TRP A 90 23.13 6.63 20.27
C TRP A 90 22.79 6.55 18.78
N ALA A 91 23.78 6.67 17.89
CA ALA A 91 23.58 6.65 16.44
C ALA A 91 23.14 5.26 15.96
N VAL A 92 23.76 4.20 16.49
CA VAL A 92 23.37 2.81 16.21
C VAL A 92 21.96 2.55 16.74
N GLY A 93 21.64 3.05 17.94
CA GLY A 93 20.30 2.99 18.51
C GLY A 93 19.26 3.71 17.65
N ALA A 94 19.56 4.91 17.16
CA ALA A 94 18.67 5.69 16.30
C ALA A 94 18.36 4.96 14.99
N ILE A 95 19.40 4.50 14.29
CA ILE A 95 19.27 3.78 13.01
C ILE A 95 18.55 2.44 13.24
N GLY A 96 18.95 1.69 14.27
CA GLY A 96 18.32 0.41 14.62
C GLY A 96 16.85 0.58 14.99
N GLY A 97 16.52 1.57 15.82
CA GLY A 97 15.15 1.91 16.21
C GLY A 97 14.29 2.31 15.01
N PHE A 98 14.82 3.16 14.13
CA PHE A 98 14.15 3.54 12.88
C PHE A 98 13.85 2.31 12.01
N LEU A 99 14.86 1.47 11.74
CA LEU A 99 14.72 0.30 10.87
C LEU A 99 13.78 -0.74 11.46
N LEU A 100 13.91 -1.07 12.75
CA LEU A 100 13.04 -2.02 13.42
C LEU A 100 11.59 -1.53 13.43
N CYS A 101 11.36 -0.25 13.70
CA CYS A 101 10.02 0.36 13.60
C CYS A 101 9.47 0.28 12.18
N SER A 102 10.31 0.60 11.19
CA SER A 102 9.93 0.58 9.79
C SER A 102 9.52 -0.81 9.31
N ILE A 103 10.34 -1.81 9.60
CA ILE A 103 10.07 -3.23 9.30
C ILE A 103 8.81 -3.69 10.04
N GLY A 104 8.75 -3.46 11.36
CA GLY A 104 7.61 -3.77 12.23
C GLY A 104 6.29 -3.25 11.65
N HIS A 105 6.26 -1.95 11.35
CA HIS A 105 5.09 -1.24 10.87
C HIS A 105 4.71 -1.63 9.43
N ARG A 106 5.68 -1.67 8.50
CA ARG A 106 5.41 -1.87 7.07
C ARG A 106 5.17 -3.33 6.70
N ILE A 107 5.72 -4.28 7.45
CA ILE A 107 5.58 -5.71 7.17
C ILE A 107 4.52 -6.31 8.08
N PHE A 108 4.67 -6.21 9.40
CA PHE A 108 3.80 -6.96 10.31
C PHE A 108 2.47 -6.25 10.57
N VAL A 109 2.49 -4.97 10.94
CA VAL A 109 1.24 -4.21 11.16
C VAL A 109 0.44 -4.14 9.86
N GLN A 110 1.07 -3.76 8.75
CA GLN A 110 0.40 -3.70 7.44
C GLN A 110 -0.11 -5.08 6.97
N ARG A 111 0.52 -6.20 7.35
CA ARG A 111 0.00 -7.55 7.07
C ARG A 111 -1.29 -7.84 7.84
N LEU A 112 -1.38 -7.42 9.09
CA LEU A 112 -2.52 -7.66 9.97
C LEU A 112 -3.73 -6.80 9.57
N THR A 113 -3.52 -5.51 9.36
CA THR A 113 -4.58 -4.53 9.08
C THR A 113 -4.89 -4.40 7.59
N GLY A 114 -3.93 -4.74 6.72
CA GLY A 114 -3.97 -4.45 5.29
C GLY A 114 -3.51 -3.02 4.95
N ALA A 115 -3.21 -2.16 5.93
CA ALA A 115 -2.80 -0.78 5.71
C ALA A 115 -1.79 -0.33 6.78
N SER A 116 -0.76 0.42 6.39
CA SER A 116 0.01 1.19 7.36
C SER A 116 -0.82 2.35 7.89
N LEU A 117 -0.40 2.99 8.99
CA LEU A 117 -1.12 4.09 9.60
C LEU A 117 -1.42 5.21 8.59
N GLY A 118 -0.41 5.69 7.87
CA GLY A 118 -0.59 6.72 6.85
C GLY A 118 -1.51 6.30 5.72
N LYS A 119 -1.49 5.01 5.33
CA LYS A 119 -2.44 4.48 4.33
C LYS A 119 -3.87 4.46 4.87
N ALA A 120 -4.06 4.02 6.10
CA ALA A 120 -5.38 4.03 6.73
C ALA A 120 -5.96 5.46 6.79
N LEU A 121 -5.15 6.44 7.19
CA LEU A 121 -5.55 7.85 7.26
C LEU A 121 -5.87 8.47 5.89
N THR A 122 -5.28 7.95 4.81
CA THR A 122 -5.49 8.44 3.44
C THR A 122 -6.48 7.60 2.64
N GLY A 123 -7.20 6.67 3.30
CA GLY A 123 -8.17 5.79 2.63
C GLY A 123 -7.52 4.82 1.64
N LEU A 124 -6.25 4.47 1.85
CA LEU A 124 -5.49 3.51 1.07
C LEU A 124 -5.37 2.19 1.81
N ARG A 125 -5.32 1.11 1.04
CA ARG A 125 -5.07 -0.23 1.54
C ARG A 125 -4.16 -0.97 0.59
N PHE A 126 -3.28 -1.79 1.14
CA PHE A 126 -2.51 -2.73 0.35
C PHE A 126 -3.38 -3.94 0.04
N VAL A 127 -3.55 -4.20 -1.25
CA VAL A 127 -4.36 -5.30 -1.77
C VAL A 127 -3.47 -6.15 -2.66
N ARG A 128 -3.59 -7.46 -2.53
CA ARG A 128 -2.85 -8.41 -3.35
C ARG A 128 -3.40 -8.41 -4.77
N GLU A 129 -2.53 -8.26 -5.76
CA GLU A 129 -2.94 -8.17 -7.18
C GLU A 129 -3.59 -9.45 -7.71
N ASP A 130 -3.29 -10.60 -7.09
CA ASP A 130 -3.73 -11.93 -7.53
C ASP A 130 -5.17 -12.28 -7.11
N THR A 131 -5.56 -11.98 -5.87
CA THR A 131 -6.83 -12.42 -5.27
C THR A 131 -7.64 -11.27 -4.67
N GLY A 132 -7.18 -10.03 -4.78
CA GLY A 132 -7.76 -8.90 -4.02
C GLY A 132 -7.63 -9.05 -2.50
N GLY A 133 -6.81 -10.02 -2.05
CA GLY A 133 -6.71 -10.41 -0.65
C GLY A 133 -5.70 -9.58 0.14
N ARG A 134 -5.42 -10.02 1.37
CA ARG A 134 -4.35 -9.42 2.17
C ARG A 134 -2.98 -9.71 1.55
N PRO A 135 -2.02 -8.76 1.59
CA PRO A 135 -0.68 -8.97 1.07
C PRO A 135 0.06 -10.08 1.80
N THR A 136 0.92 -10.82 1.10
CA THR A 136 1.84 -11.77 1.73
C THR A 136 3.01 -11.04 2.41
N VAL A 137 3.66 -11.70 3.38
CA VAL A 137 4.87 -11.16 4.03
C VAL A 137 5.93 -10.87 2.96
N TRP A 138 6.16 -11.80 2.03
CA TRP A 138 7.13 -11.63 0.95
C TRP A 138 6.88 -10.39 0.08
N GLN A 139 5.63 -10.13 -0.32
CA GLN A 139 5.29 -8.93 -1.09
C GLN A 139 5.58 -7.65 -0.30
N LEU A 140 5.27 -7.64 0.99
CA LEU A 140 5.58 -6.49 1.86
C LEU A 140 7.08 -6.30 2.04
N THR A 141 7.83 -7.38 2.25
CA THR A 141 9.29 -7.37 2.34
C THR A 141 9.92 -6.84 1.05
N ARG A 142 9.49 -7.34 -0.12
CA ARG A 142 9.99 -6.87 -1.42
C ARG A 142 9.70 -5.37 -1.60
N ASN A 143 8.48 -4.93 -1.31
CA ASN A 143 8.13 -3.52 -1.44
C ASN A 143 8.87 -2.63 -0.44
N TRP A 144 9.13 -3.13 0.77
CA TRP A 144 9.94 -2.43 1.76
C TRP A 144 11.38 -2.28 1.26
N LEU A 145 12.00 -3.34 0.75
CA LEU A 145 13.35 -3.30 0.17
C LEU A 145 13.43 -2.31 -0.99
N VAL A 146 12.50 -2.37 -1.94
CA VAL A 146 12.43 -1.42 -3.05
C VAL A 146 12.31 0.02 -2.53
N GLY A 147 11.45 0.25 -1.55
CA GLY A 147 11.31 1.58 -0.92
C GLY A 147 12.61 2.07 -0.29
N VAL A 148 13.33 1.21 0.44
CA VAL A 148 14.63 1.53 1.03
C VAL A 148 15.64 1.89 -0.05
N PHE A 149 15.73 1.10 -1.12
CA PHE A 149 16.63 1.38 -2.23
C PHE A 149 16.29 2.69 -2.95
N VAL A 150 15.00 2.97 -3.18
CA VAL A 150 14.57 4.24 -3.79
C VAL A 150 14.95 5.42 -2.93
N VAL A 151 14.65 5.39 -1.63
CA VAL A 151 15.00 6.48 -0.70
C VAL A 151 16.52 6.67 -0.62
N ALA A 152 17.28 5.58 -0.51
CA ALA A 152 18.74 5.64 -0.48
C ALA A 152 19.31 6.21 -1.79
N ALA A 153 18.80 5.77 -2.94
CA ALA A 153 19.21 6.30 -4.23
C ALA A 153 18.92 7.79 -4.37
N THR A 154 17.75 8.26 -3.94
CA THR A 154 17.39 9.69 -3.93
C THR A 154 18.32 10.51 -3.05
N VAL A 155 18.62 10.04 -1.83
CA VAL A 155 19.55 10.76 -0.93
C VAL A 155 20.97 10.80 -1.51
N LEU A 156 21.45 9.69 -2.08
CA LEU A 156 22.80 9.60 -2.65
C LEU A 156 22.96 10.40 -3.95
N SER A 157 21.89 10.57 -4.71
CA SER A 157 21.93 11.31 -5.96
C SER A 157 21.91 12.83 -5.73
N GLY A 158 21.61 13.31 -4.52
CA GLY A 158 21.65 14.73 -4.15
C GLY A 158 20.50 15.55 -4.73
N PHE A 159 19.38 14.89 -5.07
CA PHE A 159 18.18 15.51 -5.64
C PHE A 159 17.03 15.57 -4.64
#